data_AF-A0A4S0MP63-F1
#
_entry.id   AF-A0A4S0MP63-F1
#
_cell.length_a   1.000
_cell.length_b   1.000
_cell.length_c   1.000
_cell.angle_alpha   90.00
_cell.angle_beta   90.00
_cell.angle_gamma   90.00
#
_symmetry.space_group_name_H-M   'P 1'
#
loop_
_entity.id
_entity.type
_entity.pdbx_description
1 polymer ?
#
loop_
_entity_poly.entity_id
_entity_poly.type
_entity_poly.pdbx_seq_one_letter_code
_entity_poly.pdbx_strand_id
1 'polypeptide(L)'
;NPGPPFTTSTLQQAASSGLGFSAARTMQVAQRLYEGMDVGGETAGLITYMRTDGVQMAPEAIDAARDAIVSEFGAKYLPEKPRFYTTKAKNAQEAHEAIRPTD
;
A
#
# COMPACT_ATOMS: atom_id res chain seq x y z
N ASN A 1 9.79 6.28 14.38
CA ASN A 1 8.48 5.64 14.11
C ASN A 1 8.30 5.48 12.61
N PRO A 2 7.94 4.28 12.11
CA PRO A 2 7.64 4.08 10.69
C PRO A 2 6.48 4.97 10.22
N GLY A 3 6.60 5.45 8.98
CA GLY A 3 5.54 6.21 8.33
C GLY A 3 4.27 5.38 8.11
N PRO A 4 3.13 6.02 7.83
CA PRO A 4 1.92 5.33 7.44
C PRO A 4 2.09 4.60 6.10
N PRO A 5 1.17 3.68 5.76
CA PRO A 5 1.03 3.14 4.42
C PRO A 5 0.86 4.22 3.34
N PHE A 6 1.02 3.84 2.08
CA PHE A 6 0.97 4.79 0.98
C PHE A 6 -0.44 5.34 0.76
N THR A 7 -0.51 6.65 0.58
CA THR A 7 -1.60 7.35 -0.11
C THR A 7 -1.14 7.65 -1.55
N THR A 8 -2.02 8.22 -2.36
CA THR A 8 -1.65 8.69 -3.71
C THR A 8 -0.45 9.64 -3.68
N SER A 9 -0.44 10.59 -2.75
CA SER A 9 0.59 11.64 -2.69
C SER A 9 1.92 11.08 -2.16
N THR A 10 1.90 10.23 -1.14
CA THR A 10 3.13 9.65 -0.59
C THR A 10 3.74 8.61 -1.53
N LEU A 11 2.92 7.86 -2.29
CA LEU A 11 3.41 6.97 -3.35
C LEU A 11 4.13 7.75 -4.44
N GLN A 12 3.52 8.85 -4.92
CA GLN A 12 4.12 9.70 -5.96
C GLN A 12 5.44 10.33 -5.49
N GLN A 13 5.50 10.80 -4.25
CA GLN A 13 6.73 11.35 -3.66
C GLN A 13 7.82 10.28 -3.57
N ALA A 14 7.49 9.10 -3.04
CA ALA A 14 8.44 7.99 -2.91
C ALA A 14 8.96 7.51 -4.28
N ALA A 15 8.08 7.39 -5.28
CA ALA A 15 8.47 7.01 -6.64
C ALA A 15 9.33 8.07 -7.33
N SER A 16 9.07 9.36 -7.08
CA SER A 16 9.91 10.46 -7.58
C SER A 16 11.31 10.40 -6.97
N SER A 17 11.41 10.29 -5.64
CA SER A 17 12.69 10.28 -4.94
C SER A 17 13.48 8.98 -5.13
N GLY A 18 12.82 7.83 -5.14
CA GLY A 18 13.46 6.51 -5.19
C GLY A 18 13.67 5.95 -6.60
N LEU A 19 12.79 6.28 -7.55
CA LEU A 19 12.78 5.70 -8.90
C LEU A 19 12.93 6.75 -10.01
N GLY A 20 12.93 8.05 -9.68
CA GLY A 20 12.99 9.13 -10.66
C GLY A 20 11.73 9.25 -11.52
N PHE A 21 10.58 8.71 -11.07
CA PHE A 21 9.35 8.73 -11.85
C PHE A 21 8.63 10.07 -11.71
N SER A 22 8.09 10.58 -12.82
CA SER A 22 7.10 11.66 -12.76
C SER A 22 5.80 11.13 -12.16
N ALA A 23 4.98 12.01 -11.57
CA ALA A 23 3.68 11.64 -11.02
C ALA A 23 2.80 10.91 -12.05
N ALA A 24 2.81 11.37 -13.31
CA ALA A 24 2.08 10.72 -14.41
C ALA A 24 2.55 9.28 -14.65
N ARG A 25 3.87 9.04 -14.68
CA ARG A 25 4.43 7.70 -14.86
C ARG A 25 4.08 6.79 -13.69
N THR A 26 4.17 7.29 -12.46
CA THR A 26 3.79 6.53 -11.26
C THR A 26 2.33 6.09 -11.33
N MET A 27 1.41 7.00 -11.68
CA MET A 27 -0.01 6.65 -11.77
C MET A 27 -0.32 5.69 -12.93
N GLN A 28 0.38 5.79 -14.05
CA GLN A 28 0.22 4.84 -15.16
C GLN A 28 0.64 3.42 -14.76
N VAL A 29 1.75 3.28 -14.02
CA VAL A 29 2.21 1.98 -13.51
C VAL A 29 1.22 1.45 -12.45
N ALA A 30 0.82 2.30 -11.50
CA ALA A 30 -0.13 1.92 -10.47
C ALA A 30 -1.50 1.49 -11.04
N GLN A 31 -1.99 2.15 -12.10
CA GLN A 31 -3.20 1.73 -12.80
C GLN A 31 -3.08 0.30 -13.33
N ARG A 32 -1.95 -0.04 -13.97
CA ARG A 32 -1.70 -1.40 -14.48
C ARG A 32 -1.60 -2.43 -13.36
N LEU A 33 -0.95 -2.08 -12.26
CA LEU A 33 -0.87 -2.95 -11.09
C LEU A 33 -2.27 -3.21 -10.50
N TYR A 34 -3.15 -2.20 -10.49
CA TYR A 34 -4.53 -2.33 -10.01
C TYR A 34 -5.43 -3.14 -10.96
N GLU A 35 -5.40 -2.83 -12.25
CA GLU A 35 -6.23 -3.51 -13.27
C GLU A 35 -5.82 -4.96 -13.50
N GLY A 36 -4.54 -5.25 -13.25
CA GLY A 36 -3.98 -6.58 -13.29
C GLY A 36 -2.81 -6.69 -14.27
N MET A 37 -1.84 -7.51 -13.89
CA MET A 37 -0.72 -7.89 -14.72
C MET A 37 -0.69 -9.40 -14.88
N ASP A 38 -0.24 -9.88 -16.04
CA ASP A 38 0.00 -11.31 -16.24
C ASP A 38 1.25 -11.71 -15.46
N VAL A 39 1.03 -12.53 -14.42
CA VAL A 39 2.08 -13.08 -13.56
C VAL A 39 1.90 -14.59 -13.54
N GLY A 40 2.81 -15.30 -14.22
CA GLY A 40 2.81 -16.76 -14.22
C GLY A 40 1.62 -17.41 -14.93
N GLY A 41 0.95 -16.70 -15.86
CA GLY A 41 -0.21 -17.20 -16.61
C GLY A 41 -1.56 -16.83 -16.00
N GLU A 42 -1.56 -16.07 -14.90
CA GLU A 42 -2.78 -15.52 -14.29
C GLU A 42 -2.73 -13.99 -14.28
N THR A 43 -3.86 -13.36 -14.62
CA THR A 43 -4.02 -11.90 -14.50
C THR A 43 -4.51 -11.58 -13.10
N ALA A 44 -3.67 -10.95 -12.29
CA ALA A 44 -4.00 -10.56 -10.92
C ALA A 44 -3.75 -9.06 -10.70
N GLY A 45 -4.69 -8.41 -10.01
CA GLY A 45 -4.49 -7.06 -9.46
C GLY A 45 -3.53 -7.16 -8.28
N LEU A 46 -2.40 -6.46 -8.36
CA LEU A 46 -1.28 -6.56 -7.42
C LEU A 46 -1.30 -5.50 -6.32
N ILE A 47 -2.12 -4.45 -6.47
CA ILE A 47 -2.30 -3.42 -5.46
C ILE A 47 -3.77 -3.05 -5.31
N THR A 48 -4.12 -2.48 -4.16
CA THR A 48 -5.39 -1.79 -3.94
C THR A 48 -5.48 -0.51 -4.78
N TYR A 49 -6.67 0.09 -4.84
CA TYR A 49 -6.93 1.26 -5.66
C TYR A 49 -6.01 2.45 -5.33
N MET A 50 -5.27 2.92 -6.33
CA MET A 50 -4.17 3.87 -6.19
C MET A 50 -4.56 5.33 -6.04
N ARG A 51 -5.85 5.68 -6.15
CA ARG A 51 -6.37 7.04 -5.93
C ARG A 51 -7.10 7.09 -4.59
N THR A 52 -6.30 7.17 -3.54
CA THR A 52 -6.72 7.18 -2.13
C THR A 52 -5.95 8.24 -1.36
N ASP A 53 -6.61 8.88 -0.41
CA ASP A 53 -6.03 9.68 0.66
C ASP A 53 -6.04 8.94 2.02
N GLY A 54 -6.60 7.73 2.04
CA GLY A 54 -6.67 6.86 3.20
C GLY A 54 -5.36 6.15 3.50
N VAL A 55 -5.12 5.92 4.78
CA VAL A 55 -3.96 5.18 5.32
C VAL A 55 -4.38 3.94 6.11
N GLN A 56 -5.68 3.66 6.11
CA GLN A 56 -6.28 2.53 6.79
C GLN A 56 -5.99 1.26 5.99
N MET A 57 -5.80 0.13 6.68
CA MET A 57 -5.65 -1.18 6.07
C MET A 57 -6.66 -2.13 6.72
N ALA A 58 -7.16 -3.08 5.95
CA ALA A 58 -7.97 -4.17 6.46
C ALA A 58 -7.17 -4.98 7.52
N PRO A 59 -7.82 -5.52 8.56
CA PRO A 59 -7.15 -6.35 9.57
C PRO A 59 -6.33 -7.48 8.97
N GLU A 60 -6.85 -8.15 7.94
CA GLU A 60 -6.20 -9.27 7.25
C GLU A 60 -4.88 -8.84 6.58
N ALA A 61 -4.85 -7.62 6.04
CA ALA A 61 -3.64 -7.05 5.43
C ALA A 61 -2.58 -6.67 6.48
N ILE A 62 -3.00 -6.28 7.68
CA ILE A 62 -2.09 -6.02 8.79
C ILE A 62 -1.46 -7.34 9.24
N ASP A 63 -2.25 -8.41 9.32
CA ASP A 63 -1.74 -9.73 9.71
C ASP A 63 -0.80 -10.30 8.64
N ALA A 64 -1.14 -10.20 7.35
CA ALA A 64 -0.26 -10.59 6.25
C ALA A 64 1.08 -9.83 6.29
N ALA A 65 1.05 -8.52 6.53
CA ALA A 65 2.27 -7.72 6.68
C ALA A 65 3.10 -8.13 7.90
N ARG A 66 2.46 -8.53 9.00
CA ARG A 66 3.16 -9.03 10.20
C ARG A 66 3.83 -10.37 9.93
N ASP A 67 3.15 -11.28 9.22
CA ASP A 67 3.68 -12.57 8.82
C ASP A 67 4.87 -12.41 7.87
N ALA A 68 4.76 -11.51 6.89
CA ALA A 68 5.87 -11.15 5.99
C ALA A 68 7.08 -10.61 6.75
N ILE A 69 6.87 -9.78 7.80
CA ILE A 69 7.97 -9.28 8.63
C ILE A 69 8.70 -10.43 9.35
N VAL A 70 7.94 -11.39 9.89
CA VAL A 70 8.52 -12.54 10.59
C VAL A 70 9.26 -13.46 9.62
N SER A 71 8.70 -13.72 8.45
CA SER A 71 9.30 -14.63 7.47
C SER A 71 10.56 -14.06 6.82
N GLU A 72 10.57 -12.77 6.46
CA GLU A 72 11.67 -12.15 5.73
C GLU A 72 12.76 -11.58 6.64
N PHE A 73 12.38 -11.01 7.79
CA PHE A 73 13.31 -10.27 8.67
C PHE A 73 13.50 -10.94 10.04
N GLY A 74 12.55 -11.77 10.45
CA GLY A 74 12.55 -12.46 11.75
C GLY A 74 11.80 -11.69 12.85
N ALA A 75 11.34 -12.41 13.87
CA ALA A 75 10.48 -11.91 14.94
C ALA A 75 11.03 -10.69 15.71
N LYS A 76 12.35 -10.46 15.71
CA LYS A 76 12.97 -9.30 16.35
C LYS A 76 12.61 -7.96 15.69
N TYR A 77 12.17 -7.97 14.43
CA TYR A 77 11.71 -6.76 13.71
C TYR A 77 10.19 -6.58 13.76
N LEU A 78 9.45 -7.57 14.28
CA LEU A 78 8.00 -7.48 14.40
C LEU A 78 7.64 -6.54 15.57
N PRO A 79 6.84 -5.48 15.33
CA PRO A 79 6.30 -4.69 16.44
C PRO A 79 5.42 -5.56 17.34
N GLU A 80 5.59 -5.42 18.66
CA GLU A 80 4.83 -6.19 19.66
C GLU A 80 3.31 -6.11 19.44
N LYS A 81 2.82 -4.92 19.06
CA LYS A 81 1.40 -4.68 18.76
C LYS A 81 1.19 -4.29 17.29
N PRO A 82 0.06 -4.68 16.68
CA PRO A 82 -0.34 -4.18 15.37
C PRO A 82 -0.40 -2.65 15.35
N ARG A 83 -0.02 -2.05 14.22
CA ARG A 83 -0.03 -0.60 14.03
C ARG A 83 -1.20 -0.22 13.14
N PHE A 84 -2.11 0.56 13.70
CA PHE A 84 -3.25 1.12 12.97
C PHE A 84 -2.98 2.59 12.68
N TYR A 85 -3.14 2.97 11.41
CA TYR A 85 -3.04 4.36 10.97
C TYR A 85 -4.42 4.85 10.57
N THR A 86 -4.78 6.06 11.01
CA THR A 86 -6.06 6.68 10.72
C THR A 86 -5.85 8.14 10.33
N THR A 87 -6.47 8.58 9.26
CA THR A 87 -6.61 10.01 8.92
C THR A 87 -7.91 10.55 9.51
N LYS A 88 -7.97 11.84 9.83
CA LYS A 88 -9.25 12.51 10.10
C LYS A 88 -9.99 12.65 8.77
N ALA A 89 -10.81 11.67 8.40
CA ALA A 89 -11.66 11.75 7.22
C ALA A 89 -12.55 13.01 7.33
N LYS A 90 -12.49 13.90 6.32
CA LYS A 90 -13.37 15.07 6.27
C LYS A 90 -14.80 14.69 5.85
N ASN A 91 -14.96 13.58 5.12
CA ASN A 91 -16.24 13.03 4.69
C ASN A 91 -16.23 11.50 4.75
N ALA A 92 -17.32 10.89 5.24
CA ALA A 92 -17.46 9.44 5.39
C ALA A 92 -17.49 8.66 4.05
N GLN A 93 -17.57 9.36 2.91
CA GLN A 93 -17.54 8.77 1.57
C GLN A 93 -16.12 8.45 1.07
N GLU A 94 -15.08 8.97 1.73
CA GLU A 94 -13.67 8.82 1.32
C GLU A 94 -12.90 7.83 2.24
N ALA A 95 -13.60 6.83 2.80
CA ALA A 95 -12.97 5.76 3.58
C ALA A 95 -12.30 4.73 2.65
N HIS A 96 -11.38 5.20 1.81
CA HIS A 96 -10.60 4.34 0.93
C HIS A 96 -9.45 3.68 1.70
N GLU A 97 -9.17 2.43 1.37
CA GLU A 97 -8.01 1.73 1.90
C GLU A 97 -6.71 2.39 1.38
N ALA A 98 -5.62 2.24 2.13
CA ALA A 98 -4.28 2.61 1.68
C ALA A 98 -3.86 1.83 0.43
N ILE A 99 -2.88 2.36 -0.29
CA ILE A 99 -2.20 1.65 -1.38
C ILE A 99 -1.29 0.58 -0.77
N ARG A 100 -1.61 -0.69 -1.00
CA ARG A 100 -0.86 -1.85 -0.50
C ARG A 100 -0.97 -3.04 -1.47
N PRO A 101 -0.11 -4.06 -1.35
CA PRO A 101 -0.31 -5.34 -2.02
C PRO A 101 -1.68 -5.94 -1.69
N THR A 102 -2.28 -6.63 -2.67
CA THR A 102 -3.54 -7.36 -2.50
C THR A 102 -3.36 -8.65 -1.71
N ASP A 103 -2.26 -9.36 -1.95
CA ASP A 103 -1.85 -10.63 -1.31
C ASP A 103 -0.43 -10.54 -0.73
#